data_AF-G1VFV4-F1
#
_entry.id   AF-G1VFV4-F1
#
_cell.length_a   1.000
_cell.length_b   1.000
_cell.length_c   1.000
_cell.angle_alpha   90.00
_cell.angle_beta   90.00
_cell.angle_gamma   90.00
#
_symmetry.space_group_name_H-M   'P 1'
#
loop_
_entity.id
_entity.type
_entity.pdbx_description
1 polymer ?
#
loop_
_entity_poly.entity_id
_entity_poly.type
_entity_poly.pdbx_seq_one_letter_code
_entity_poly.pdbx_strand_id
1 'polypeptide(L)'
;MKQIIILITFIIFPFQIGKANSLISLKNDIDTSIVIQTQRQKCIIVQLINKFTDTEGLTKILLIKKDKKKLISKTLPSADDIKNLNININKYRTGFILKAQYGGGDNFYNRDFYFKWTKGGFFLYRIVGTHVKPNFTKSIITVKNILPFINIRDFNIQCFLENTP
;
A
#
# COMPACT_ATOMS: atom_id res chain seq x y z
N MET A 1 -68.68 -18.85 -32.34
CA MET A 1 -67.27 -18.43 -32.48
C MET A 1 -67.09 -17.15 -31.67
N LYS A 2 -66.42 -17.20 -30.52
CA LYS A 2 -66.19 -16.04 -29.65
C LYS A 2 -64.77 -15.53 -29.90
N GLN A 3 -64.63 -14.33 -30.46
CA GLN A 3 -63.34 -13.65 -30.57
C GLN A 3 -63.12 -12.82 -29.30
N ILE A 4 -62.00 -13.06 -28.61
CA ILE A 4 -61.51 -12.26 -27.50
C ILE A 4 -60.47 -11.31 -28.08
N ILE A 5 -60.76 -10.01 -28.08
CA ILE A 5 -59.80 -8.98 -28.47
C ILE A 5 -59.06 -8.56 -27.20
N ILE A 6 -57.77 -8.88 -27.12
CA ILE A 6 -56.89 -8.48 -26.01
C ILE A 6 -56.25 -7.13 -26.40
N LEU A 7 -56.58 -6.08 -25.65
CA LEU A 7 -55.99 -4.75 -25.80
C LEU A 7 -54.68 -4.69 -24.97
N ILE A 8 -53.53 -4.59 -25.63
CA ILE A 8 -52.23 -4.46 -24.98
C ILE A 8 -51.90 -2.97 -24.86
N THR A 9 -51.98 -2.43 -23.64
CA THR A 9 -51.54 -1.07 -23.32
C THR A 9 -50.03 -1.07 -23.05
N PHE A 10 -49.25 -0.45 -23.93
CA PHE A 10 -47.83 -0.19 -23.74
C PHE A 10 -47.62 0.95 -22.73
N ILE A 11 -47.14 0.62 -21.53
CA ILE A 11 -46.72 1.62 -20.54
C ILE A 11 -45.28 2.03 -20.87
N ILE A 12 -45.11 3.21 -21.47
CA ILE A 12 -43.79 3.82 -21.69
C ILE A 12 -43.43 4.59 -20.41
N PHE A 13 -42.50 4.04 -19.62
CA PHE A 13 -41.88 4.81 -18.54
C PHE A 13 -40.85 5.79 -19.14
N PRO A 14 -40.92 7.09 -18.84
CA PRO A 14 -39.84 8.01 -19.18
C PRO A 14 -38.66 7.72 -18.24
N PHE A 15 -37.67 6.98 -18.73
CA PHE A 15 -36.40 6.79 -18.04
C PHE A 15 -35.64 8.13 -18.08
N GLN A 16 -35.83 8.96 -17.05
CA GLN A 16 -34.96 10.11 -16.83
C GLN A 16 -33.61 9.60 -16.31
N ILE A 17 -32.61 9.57 -17.20
CA ILE A 17 -31.20 9.51 -16.78
C ILE A 17 -30.93 10.80 -16.02
N GLY A 18 -31.01 10.73 -14.70
CA GLY A 18 -30.48 11.75 -13.83
C GLY A 18 -29.01 11.92 -14.17
N LYS A 19 -28.64 13.14 -14.56
CA LYS A 19 -27.25 13.54 -14.77
C LYS A 19 -26.55 13.31 -13.44
N ALA A 20 -25.86 12.18 -13.29
CA ALA A 20 -25.07 11.90 -12.12
C ALA A 20 -24.03 13.02 -12.04
N ASN A 21 -24.14 13.87 -11.03
CA ASN A 21 -23.00 14.63 -10.56
C ASN A 21 -22.00 13.57 -10.13
N SER A 22 -21.06 13.20 -11.01
CA SER A 22 -19.87 12.46 -10.67
C SER A 22 -19.03 13.39 -9.81
N LEU A 23 -19.47 13.58 -8.57
CA LEU A 23 -18.57 13.79 -7.47
C LEU A 23 -17.75 12.51 -7.46
N ILE A 24 -16.65 12.52 -8.21
CA ILE A 24 -15.61 11.50 -8.17
C ILE A 24 -15.12 11.58 -6.73
N SER A 25 -15.83 10.89 -5.84
CA SER A 25 -15.27 10.46 -4.58
C SER A 25 -14.07 9.65 -5.00
N LEU A 26 -12.90 10.27 -4.96
CA LEU A 26 -11.63 9.66 -5.27
C LEU A 26 -11.47 8.55 -4.21
N LYS A 27 -12.03 7.39 -4.55
CA LYS A 27 -12.15 6.25 -3.67
C LYS A 27 -10.72 5.75 -3.54
N ASN A 28 -10.09 6.08 -2.41
CA ASN A 28 -8.81 5.53 -2.00
C ASN A 28 -8.76 4.04 -2.36
N ASP A 29 -7.96 3.70 -3.38
CA ASP A 29 -7.93 2.35 -3.92
C ASP A 29 -6.96 1.49 -3.09
N ILE A 30 -7.40 0.29 -2.71
CA ILE A 30 -6.56 -0.61 -1.91
C ILE A 30 -5.65 -1.33 -2.88
N ASP A 31 -4.38 -0.94 -2.90
CA ASP A 31 -3.36 -1.54 -3.74
C ASP A 31 -3.04 -2.96 -3.25
N THR A 32 -2.65 -3.10 -1.99
CA THR A 32 -2.34 -4.39 -1.39
C THR A 32 -2.83 -4.45 0.05
N SER A 33 -3.26 -5.63 0.49
CA SER A 33 -3.79 -5.86 1.83
C SER A 33 -3.38 -7.23 2.33
N ILE A 34 -2.82 -7.28 3.53
CA ILE A 34 -2.40 -8.53 4.19
C ILE A 34 -3.02 -8.63 5.58
N VAL A 35 -3.22 -9.87 6.03
CA VAL A 35 -3.76 -10.17 7.35
C VAL A 35 -2.70 -10.88 8.19
N ILE A 36 -2.41 -10.29 9.35
CA ILE A 36 -1.47 -10.80 10.35
C ILE A 36 -2.27 -11.26 11.55
N GLN A 37 -2.11 -12.54 11.89
CA GLN A 37 -2.65 -13.13 13.11
C GLN A 37 -1.57 -13.12 14.19
N THR A 38 -1.94 -12.61 15.36
CA THR A 38 -1.07 -12.66 16.54
C THR A 38 -1.41 -13.89 17.38
N GLN A 39 -0.48 -14.32 18.25
CA GLN A 39 -0.68 -15.47 19.15
C GLN A 39 -1.94 -15.36 20.04
N ARG A 40 -2.44 -14.14 20.29
CA ARG A 40 -3.68 -13.89 21.05
C ARG A 40 -4.93 -13.75 20.16
N GLN A 41 -4.92 -14.36 18.98
CA GLN A 41 -6.00 -14.35 17.98
C GLN A 41 -6.45 -12.95 17.50
N LYS A 42 -5.71 -11.88 17.81
CA LYS A 42 -6.05 -10.55 17.30
C LYS A 42 -5.68 -10.45 15.82
N CYS A 43 -6.66 -10.04 15.02
CA CYS A 43 -6.51 -9.83 13.59
C CYS A 43 -6.03 -8.41 13.33
N ILE A 44 -4.86 -8.30 12.69
CA ILE A 44 -4.28 -7.03 12.29
C ILE A 44 -4.24 -7.01 10.77
N ILE A 45 -4.84 -5.98 10.19
CA ILE A 45 -4.86 -5.76 8.75
C ILE A 45 -3.82 -4.69 8.43
N VAL A 46 -2.93 -4.97 7.49
CA VAL A 46 -1.96 -4.00 6.97
C VAL A 46 -2.27 -3.78 5.50
N GLN A 47 -2.43 -2.53 5.10
CA GLN A 47 -2.86 -2.15 3.75
C GLN A 47 -1.94 -1.08 3.19
N LEU A 48 -1.64 -1.16 1.90
CA LEU A 48 -1.22 -0.02 1.10
C LEU A 48 -2.43 0.50 0.33
N ILE A 49 -2.61 1.80 0.38
CA ILE A 49 -3.73 2.50 -0.23
C ILE A 49 -3.15 3.56 -1.17
N ASN A 50 -3.56 3.53 -2.43
CA ASN A 50 -3.23 4.56 -3.39
C ASN A 50 -4.02 5.82 -3.06
N LYS A 51 -3.32 6.95 -2.96
CA LYS A 51 -3.90 8.27 -2.79
C LYS A 51 -3.32 9.19 -3.85
N PHE A 52 -4.19 9.80 -4.65
CA PHE A 52 -3.78 10.88 -5.52
C PHE A 52 -3.91 12.20 -4.77
N THR A 53 -2.93 13.06 -4.94
CA THR A 53 -2.94 14.43 -4.44
C THR A 53 -2.68 15.37 -5.61
N ASP A 54 -3.26 16.56 -5.56
CA ASP A 54 -3.12 17.55 -6.64
C ASP A 54 -1.67 18.06 -6.78
N THR A 55 -0.85 17.92 -5.73
CA THR A 55 0.51 18.47 -5.64
C THR A 55 1.65 17.46 -5.73
N GLU A 56 1.49 16.23 -5.24
CA GLU A 56 2.56 15.21 -5.13
C GLU A 56 2.28 13.96 -5.99
N GLY A 57 1.30 14.07 -6.90
CA GLY A 57 0.87 12.97 -7.75
C GLY A 57 0.32 11.78 -6.97
N LEU A 58 0.64 10.56 -7.44
CA LEU A 58 0.25 9.30 -6.80
C LEU A 58 1.20 8.98 -5.63
N THR A 59 0.67 8.97 -4.41
CA THR A 59 1.34 8.49 -3.20
C THR A 59 0.65 7.25 -2.64
N LYS A 60 1.34 6.54 -1.74
CA LYS A 60 0.77 5.40 -1.00
C LYS A 60 0.64 5.71 0.48
N ILE A 61 -0.45 5.28 1.08
CA ILE A 61 -0.64 5.30 2.53
C ILE A 61 -0.49 3.88 3.07
N LEU A 62 0.42 3.71 4.03
CA LEU A 62 0.48 2.53 4.88
C LEU A 62 -0.56 2.65 6.00
N LEU A 63 -1.62 1.86 5.91
CA LEU A 63 -2.71 1.82 6.88
C LEU A 63 -2.66 0.50 7.66
N ILE A 64 -2.64 0.59 8.99
CA ILE A 64 -2.68 -0.58 9.87
C ILE A 64 -3.93 -0.48 10.72
N LYS A 65 -4.77 -1.51 10.66
CA LYS A 65 -5.99 -1.65 11.45
C LYS A 65 -5.86 -2.83 12.39
N LYS A 66 -6.33 -2.65 13.62
CA LYS A 66 -6.46 -3.72 14.61
C LYS A 66 -7.92 -3.75 15.03
N ASP A 67 -8.56 -4.92 14.96
CA ASP A 67 -9.96 -5.08 15.34
C ASP A 67 -10.87 -4.05 14.61
N LYS A 68 -10.61 -3.86 13.30
CA LYS A 68 -11.24 -2.86 12.40
C LYS A 68 -10.99 -1.38 12.75
N LYS A 69 -10.33 -1.07 13.86
CA LYS A 69 -9.95 0.30 14.24
C LYS A 69 -8.59 0.68 13.65
N LYS A 70 -8.49 1.89 13.09
CA LYS A 70 -7.22 2.45 12.59
C LYS A 70 -6.24 2.60 13.76
N LEU A 71 -5.06 1.98 13.63
CA LEU A 71 -3.97 2.04 14.59
C LEU A 71 -2.87 3.01 14.14
N ILE A 72 -2.49 2.91 12.86
CA ILE A 72 -1.46 3.74 12.20
C ILE A 72 -1.95 4.07 10.79
N SER A 73 -1.64 5.28 10.32
CA SER A 73 -1.80 5.70 8.93
C SER A 73 -0.62 6.60 8.61
N LYS A 74 0.25 6.18 7.70
CA LYS A 74 1.45 6.92 7.35
C LYS A 74 1.51 7.11 5.84
N THR A 75 1.63 8.35 5.40
CA THR A 75 1.94 8.66 4.01
C THR A 75 3.38 8.24 3.75
N LEU A 76 3.58 7.49 2.67
CA LEU A 76 4.88 7.08 2.18
C LEU A 76 5.36 8.09 1.14
N PRO A 77 6.67 8.20 0.89
CA PRO A 77 7.17 9.04 -0.18
C PRO A 77 6.58 8.63 -1.53
N SER A 78 6.43 9.60 -2.41
CA SER A 78 5.97 9.41 -3.79
C SER A 78 7.16 9.21 -4.74
N ALA A 79 6.86 9.04 -6.02
CA ALA A 79 7.88 9.00 -7.07
C ALA A 79 8.58 10.36 -7.28
N ASP A 80 7.96 11.45 -6.82
CA ASP A 80 8.53 12.81 -6.88
C ASP A 80 9.61 12.99 -5.80
N ASP A 81 9.41 12.39 -4.62
CA ASP A 81 10.41 12.35 -3.56
C ASP A 81 11.58 11.43 -3.94
N ILE A 82 11.26 10.28 -4.56
CA ILE A 82 12.22 9.22 -4.85
C ILE A 82 11.91 8.64 -6.22
N LYS A 83 12.82 8.91 -7.16
CA LYS A 83 12.66 8.47 -8.55
C LYS A 83 12.40 6.97 -8.67
N ASN A 84 11.40 6.62 -9.46
CA ASN A 84 10.96 5.24 -9.73
C ASN A 84 10.63 4.41 -8.48
N LEU A 85 10.21 5.07 -7.39
CA LEU A 85 9.83 4.37 -6.17
C LEU A 85 8.55 3.55 -6.37
N ASN A 86 8.66 2.25 -6.07
CA ASN A 86 7.55 1.33 -5.95
C ASN A 86 7.59 0.68 -4.57
N ILE A 87 6.47 0.74 -3.86
CA ILE A 87 6.32 0.15 -2.53
C ILE A 87 5.28 -0.96 -2.55
N ASN A 88 5.60 -2.09 -1.93
CA ASN A 88 4.71 -3.24 -1.75
C ASN A 88 4.80 -3.78 -0.31
N ILE A 89 3.81 -4.57 0.13
CA ILE A 89 3.80 -5.25 1.42
C ILE A 89 3.59 -6.76 1.28
N ASN A 90 4.39 -7.52 2.01
CA ASN A 90 4.26 -8.98 2.07
C ASN A 90 4.11 -9.44 3.52
N LYS A 91 3.27 -10.45 3.75
CA LYS A 91 3.19 -11.12 5.06
C LYS A 91 4.50 -11.84 5.37
N TYR A 92 4.96 -11.75 6.62
CA TYR A 92 6.16 -12.47 7.07
C TYR A 92 6.05 -12.86 8.54
N ARG A 93 5.91 -14.16 8.82
CA ARG A 93 5.73 -14.71 10.18
C ARG A 93 4.60 -13.97 10.93
N THR A 94 4.88 -13.47 12.13
CA THR A 94 3.98 -12.66 12.97
C THR A 94 4.04 -11.15 12.65
N GLY A 95 4.59 -10.78 11.49
CA GLY A 95 4.72 -9.42 11.03
C GLY A 95 4.62 -9.29 9.52
N PHE A 96 5.31 -8.31 8.96
CA PHE A 96 5.31 -8.05 7.53
C PHE A 96 6.63 -7.44 7.07
N ILE A 97 6.82 -7.48 5.75
CA ILE A 97 7.92 -6.81 5.06
C ILE A 97 7.30 -5.69 4.24
N LEU A 98 7.78 -4.46 4.44
CA LEU A 98 7.57 -3.35 3.51
C LEU A 98 8.73 -3.38 2.52
N LYS A 99 8.44 -3.56 1.24
CA LYS A 99 9.44 -3.62 0.17
C LYS A 99 9.44 -2.29 -0.57
N ALA A 100 10.59 -1.66 -0.66
CA ALA A 100 10.79 -0.47 -1.50
C ALA A 100 11.77 -0.83 -2.61
N GLN A 101 11.34 -0.60 -3.85
CA GLN A 101 12.17 -0.70 -5.05
C GLN A 101 12.29 0.70 -5.61
N TYR A 102 13.49 1.14 -5.94
CA TYR A 102 13.73 2.49 -6.45
C TYR A 102 15.03 2.52 -7.25
N GLY A 103 15.26 3.58 -8.01
CA GLY A 103 16.47 3.67 -8.82
C GLY A 103 16.45 4.77 -9.86
N GLY A 104 17.60 4.98 -10.47
CA GLY A 104 17.82 6.01 -11.48
C GLY A 104 19.12 5.80 -12.22
N GLY A 105 19.15 6.18 -13.50
CA GLY A 105 20.25 5.84 -14.40
C GLY A 105 20.43 4.32 -14.46
N ASP A 106 21.66 3.86 -14.27
CA ASP A 106 22.04 2.45 -14.28
C ASP A 106 22.06 1.81 -12.90
N ASN A 107 21.21 2.22 -11.94
CA ASN A 107 21.20 1.61 -10.61
C ASN A 107 19.79 1.28 -10.15
N PHE A 108 19.60 0.03 -9.70
CA PHE A 108 18.37 -0.46 -9.10
C PHE A 108 18.63 -0.88 -7.66
N TYR A 109 17.80 -0.37 -6.76
CA TYR A 109 17.88 -0.63 -5.33
C TYR A 109 16.60 -1.29 -4.85
N ASN A 110 16.76 -2.32 -4.04
CA ASN A 110 15.69 -2.92 -3.26
C ASN A 110 16.02 -2.75 -1.78
N ARG A 111 15.03 -2.39 -0.96
CA ARG A 111 15.11 -2.32 0.49
C ARG A 111 13.90 -3.01 1.10
N ASP A 112 14.17 -4.11 1.80
CA ASP A 112 13.16 -4.88 2.52
C ASP A 112 13.21 -4.51 4.01
N PHE A 113 12.15 -3.88 4.50
CA PHE A 113 11.99 -3.46 5.90
C PHE A 113 11.17 -4.50 6.66
N TYR A 114 11.82 -5.22 7.57
CA TYR A 114 11.19 -6.30 8.34
C TYR A 114 10.60 -5.74 9.64
N PHE A 115 9.27 -5.79 9.74
CA PHE A 115 8.53 -5.42 10.93
C PHE A 115 8.06 -6.68 11.67
N LYS A 116 8.18 -6.68 13.00
CA LYS A 116 7.59 -7.71 13.86
C LYS A 116 6.61 -7.12 14.85
N TRP A 117 5.54 -7.86 15.15
CA TRP A 117 4.61 -7.49 16.20
C TRP A 117 5.21 -7.80 17.58
N THR A 118 5.40 -6.78 18.41
CA THR A 118 5.83 -6.94 19.81
C THR A 118 5.34 -5.75 20.64
N LYS A 119 5.21 -5.90 21.96
CA LYS A 119 4.79 -4.81 22.87
C LYS A 119 3.54 -4.04 22.39
N GLY A 120 2.60 -4.70 21.70
CA GLY A 120 1.37 -4.09 21.21
C GLY A 120 1.50 -3.20 19.95
N GLY A 121 2.62 -3.25 19.23
CA GLY A 121 2.83 -2.52 17.97
C GLY A 121 3.77 -3.23 17.00
N PHE A 122 3.98 -2.65 15.82
CA PHE A 122 5.00 -3.10 14.89
C PHE A 122 6.30 -2.35 15.08
N PHE A 123 7.39 -3.10 15.06
CA PHE A 123 8.73 -2.57 15.24
C PHE A 123 9.65 -3.08 14.13
N LEU A 124 10.37 -2.16 13.50
CA LEU A 124 11.42 -2.45 12.54
C LEU A 124 12.60 -3.06 13.29
N TYR A 125 13.02 -4.25 12.88
CA TYR A 125 14.14 -4.97 13.52
C TYR A 125 15.26 -5.36 12.56
N ARG A 126 15.00 -5.33 11.25
CA ARG A 126 15.97 -5.69 10.22
C ARG A 126 15.65 -4.99 8.91
N ILE A 127 16.69 -4.56 8.20
CA ILE A 127 16.63 -4.06 6.83
C ILE A 127 17.53 -4.94 5.98
N VAL A 128 17.05 -5.38 4.82
CA VAL A 128 17.88 -6.07 3.82
C VAL A 128 17.91 -5.20 2.56
N GLY A 129 19.09 -4.76 2.17
CA GLY A 129 19.31 -4.02 0.94
C GLY A 129 19.86 -4.92 -0.15
N THR A 130 19.36 -4.75 -1.37
CA THR A 130 20.03 -5.27 -2.58
C THR A 130 20.30 -4.10 -3.51
N HIS A 131 21.51 -4.03 -4.05
CA HIS A 131 21.87 -3.10 -5.12
C HIS A 131 22.28 -3.90 -6.36
N VAL A 132 21.67 -3.56 -7.49
CA VAL A 132 21.96 -4.13 -8.80
C VAL A 132 22.36 -3.01 -9.74
N LYS A 133 23.52 -3.18 -10.38
CA LYS A 133 23.99 -2.31 -11.46
C LYS A 133 23.92 -3.11 -12.76
N PRO A 134 23.14 -2.69 -13.78
CA PRO A 134 23.17 -3.29 -15.11
C PRO A 134 24.61 -3.31 -15.60
N ASN A 135 25.02 -4.43 -16.20
CA ASN A 135 26.39 -4.73 -16.63
C ASN A 135 27.36 -5.24 -15.54
N PHE A 136 26.92 -5.35 -14.29
CA PHE A 136 27.66 -6.07 -13.25
C PHE A 136 26.94 -7.37 -12.91
N THR A 137 27.66 -8.49 -12.97
CA THR A 137 27.09 -9.83 -12.73
C THR A 137 26.76 -10.10 -11.26
N LYS A 138 27.23 -9.25 -10.34
CA LYS A 138 27.07 -9.43 -8.89
C LYS A 138 26.16 -8.36 -8.32
N SER A 139 25.11 -8.79 -7.63
CA SER A 139 24.33 -7.93 -6.74
C SER A 139 25.04 -7.79 -5.40
N ILE A 140 24.99 -6.59 -4.82
CA ILE A 140 25.48 -6.34 -3.47
C ILE A 140 24.30 -6.49 -2.51
N ILE A 141 24.40 -7.40 -1.56
CA ILE A 141 23.39 -7.62 -0.52
C ILE A 141 23.92 -7.11 0.80
N THR A 142 23.17 -6.22 1.44
CA THR A 142 23.47 -5.69 2.77
C THR A 142 22.39 -6.10 3.76
N VAL A 143 22.79 -6.44 4.98
CA VAL A 143 21.85 -6.77 6.06
C VAL A 143 22.17 -5.88 7.26
N LYS A 144 21.19 -5.10 7.69
CA LYS A 144 21.29 -4.23 8.87
C LYS A 144 20.29 -4.68 9.92
N ASN A 145 20.78 -5.17 11.06
CA ASN A 145 19.95 -5.40 12.24
C ASN A 145 19.76 -4.06 12.98
N ILE A 146 18.53 -3.76 13.38
CA ILE A 146 18.18 -2.48 13.99
C ILE A 146 18.08 -2.66 15.50
N LEU A 147 18.89 -1.91 16.26
CA LEU A 147 18.87 -1.86 17.72
C LEU A 147 19.13 -0.40 18.19
N PRO A 148 18.28 0.19 19.04
CA PRO A 148 16.99 -0.35 19.49
C PRO A 148 15.98 -0.50 18.34
N PHE A 149 14.99 -1.38 18.47
CA PHE A 149 13.95 -1.51 17.44
C PHE A 149 13.16 -0.20 17.29
N ILE A 150 12.87 0.19 16.05
CA ILE A 150 12.18 1.44 15.75
C ILE A 150 10.67 1.16 15.66
N ASN A 151 9.86 1.89 16.40
CA ASN A 151 8.41 1.78 16.29
C ASN A 151 7.97 2.26 14.90
N ILE A 152 6.99 1.58 14.31
CA ILE A 152 6.44 1.98 13.00
C ILE A 152 5.86 3.41 12.97
N ARG A 153 5.48 3.96 14.13
CA ARG A 153 5.07 5.38 14.24
C ARG A 153 6.24 6.31 13.94
N ASP A 154 7.42 5.98 14.47
CA ASP A 154 8.65 6.77 14.35
C ASP A 154 9.42 6.45 13.07
N PHE A 155 9.10 5.33 12.41
CA PHE A 155 9.74 4.90 11.17
C PHE A 155 9.54 5.91 10.03
N ASN A 156 10.61 6.57 9.57
CA ASN A 156 10.64 7.30 8.31
C ASN A 156 11.45 6.49 7.29
N ILE A 157 10.83 6.09 6.18
CA ILE A 157 11.47 5.26 5.17
C ILE A 157 12.62 6.00 4.46
N GLN A 158 12.48 7.30 4.22
CA GLN A 158 13.49 8.11 3.51
C GLN A 158 14.86 8.05 4.20
N CYS A 159 14.90 7.98 5.54
CA CYS A 159 16.14 7.86 6.31
C CYS A 159 16.95 6.59 6.04
N PHE A 160 16.40 5.63 5.29
CA PHE A 160 17.02 4.34 5.01
C PHE A 160 17.14 4.04 3.50
N LEU A 161 16.75 4.98 2.65
CA LEU A 161 16.91 4.87 1.21
C LEU A 161 18.17 5.65 0.83
N GLU A 162 19.04 5.03 0.03
CA GLU A 162 20.27 5.67 -0.44
C GLU A 162 19.96 6.53 -1.67
N ASN A 163 20.76 7.57 -1.92
CA ASN A 163 20.61 8.42 -3.11
C ASN A 163 19.22 9.07 -3.26
N THR A 164 18.58 9.41 -2.15
CA THR A 164 17.48 10.38 -2.15
C THR A 164 18.06 11.79 -2.35
N PRO A 165 17.49 12.63 -3.24
CA PRO A 165 17.94 14.01 -3.43
C PRO A 165 18.01 14.82 -2.14
#